data_AF-A0A3D3W1M0-F1
#
_entry.id   AF-A0A3D3W1M0-F1
#
_cell.length_a   1.000
_cell.length_b   1.000
_cell.length_c   1.000
_cell.angle_alpha   90.00
_cell.angle_beta   90.00
_cell.angle_gamma   90.00
#
_symmetry.space_group_name_H-M   'P 1'
#
loop_
_entity.id
_entity.type
_entity.pdbx_description
1 polymer ?
#
loop_
_entity_poly.entity_id
_entity_poly.type
_entity_poly.pdbx_seq_one_letter_code
_entity_poly.pdbx_strand_id
1 'polypeptide(L)'
;MFKVLSAVTLLLIFSESPTVAQDHPDRTVQPGVPQGKITSGDFSSSRIFPGTTRSWSLYVPAQYTPEKPASLMVFMDGSGYAKTDGAFRVPVVFDNLIHQQAMPVTIAVFVNPGTIKAELQGAADRSNRSFEYDSLGDRYARFLLEEFLPVVLQGLNVSADPSQRAVGGISSGAICAFTAAWERPEQFGRVLSHIGSYTNIRGGWEYASLVRKTKSQPKPIRVYLQEGREDLNNLHGNWPLSNHELAAALQFAGYQYQLQMTEGGHSGKAAGECLPEALKWLWSDAPSTVIPSQETKPDWQPHADAVVQDGVPQGRVEELPAWESQIFPGTTRKLSLYIPSQYRPETPAALMVFQDGERFRDVQGRWRVPVVFDNLIAKGEMPPTIAVFIDPGHDKSSEMQNNRASNRGFEYDSLGDRYVRFLLEEILPAVRSKYVISEDPNLLAIGGSSSGAICAFNAAWERPDIFRRVYSSVGSFT
;
A
#
# COMPACT_ATOMS: atom_id res chain seq x y z
N MET A 1 10.62 69.76 25.39
CA MET A 1 10.69 68.32 25.05
C MET A 1 9.35 67.89 24.48
N PHE A 2 9.38 67.48 23.20
CA PHE A 2 8.42 66.71 22.40
C PHE A 2 6.90 66.73 22.70
N LYS A 3 6.12 67.23 21.73
CA LYS A 3 4.77 66.75 21.41
C LYS A 3 4.83 66.02 20.08
N VAL A 4 4.38 64.78 20.08
CA VAL A 4 4.42 63.81 18.97
C VAL A 4 3.27 64.09 17.99
N LEU A 5 3.58 64.17 16.70
CA LEU A 5 2.61 64.09 15.59
C LEU A 5 2.33 62.62 15.28
N SER A 6 1.05 62.20 15.29
CA SER A 6 0.62 60.95 14.68
C SER A 6 0.28 61.17 13.21
N ALA A 7 0.98 60.46 12.32
CA ALA A 7 0.62 60.33 10.91
C ALA A 7 -0.28 59.11 10.73
N VAL A 8 -1.43 59.30 10.08
CA VAL A 8 -2.35 58.22 9.67
C VAL A 8 -1.98 57.82 8.25
N THR A 9 -1.46 56.60 8.08
CA THR A 9 -1.19 56.00 6.77
C THR A 9 -2.43 55.22 6.33
N LEU A 10 -3.10 55.68 5.27
CA LEU A 10 -4.23 55.00 4.66
C LEU A 10 -3.70 53.83 3.81
N LEU A 11 -3.87 52.58 4.27
CA LEU A 11 -3.55 51.39 3.48
C LEU A 11 -4.69 51.14 2.47
N LEU A 12 -4.40 51.36 1.19
CA LEU A 12 -5.26 50.92 0.08
C LEU A 12 -5.07 49.40 -0.10
N ILE A 13 -6.06 48.62 0.32
CA ILE A 13 -6.12 47.19 0.05
C ILE A 13 -6.71 47.02 -1.35
N PHE A 14 -5.88 46.64 -2.31
CA PHE A 14 -6.36 46.14 -3.60
C PHE A 14 -6.95 44.75 -3.37
N SER A 15 -8.26 44.61 -3.58
CA SER A 15 -8.89 43.28 -3.69
C SER A 15 -8.56 42.72 -5.07
N GLU A 16 -7.56 41.85 -5.15
CA GLU A 16 -7.43 40.98 -6.31
C GLU A 16 -8.67 40.08 -6.35
N SER A 17 -9.49 40.24 -7.39
CA SER A 17 -10.54 39.27 -7.69
C SER A 17 -9.85 37.94 -8.05
N PRO A 18 -10.32 36.79 -7.56
CA PRO A 18 -9.72 35.51 -7.91
C PRO A 18 -9.82 35.33 -9.42
N THR A 19 -8.67 35.38 -10.10
CA THR A 19 -8.54 34.91 -11.48
C THR A 19 -9.06 33.50 -11.52
N VAL A 20 -10.18 33.28 -12.21
CA VAL A 20 -10.66 31.94 -12.56
C VAL A 20 -9.50 31.26 -13.29
N ALA A 21 -8.92 30.22 -12.68
CA ALA A 21 -7.85 29.46 -13.32
C ALA A 21 -8.33 29.01 -14.70
N GLN A 22 -7.64 29.49 -15.75
CA GLN A 22 -7.99 29.14 -17.11
C GLN A 22 -7.75 27.65 -17.31
N ASP A 23 -8.74 26.95 -17.85
CA ASP A 23 -8.65 25.52 -18.10
C ASP A 23 -7.51 25.21 -19.08
N HIS A 24 -6.92 24.01 -18.97
CA HIS A 24 -5.85 23.58 -19.86
C HIS A 24 -6.36 23.66 -21.32
N PRO A 25 -5.58 24.21 -22.28
CA PRO A 25 -6.06 24.44 -23.65
C PRO A 25 -6.56 23.14 -24.31
N ASP A 26 -5.84 22.03 -24.12
CA ASP A 26 -6.24 20.71 -24.65
C ASP A 26 -7.57 20.17 -24.06
N ARG A 27 -8.10 20.76 -22.99
CA ARG A 27 -9.41 20.39 -22.39
C ARG A 27 -10.57 21.25 -22.89
N THR A 28 -10.29 22.16 -23.82
CA THR A 28 -11.27 23.03 -24.46
C THR A 28 -11.29 22.79 -25.96
N VAL A 29 -12.47 22.90 -26.58
CA VAL A 29 -12.60 22.73 -28.04
C VAL A 29 -11.83 23.84 -28.73
N GLN A 30 -10.86 23.48 -29.56
CA GLN A 30 -10.03 24.44 -30.29
C GLN A 30 -10.61 24.71 -31.69
N PRO A 31 -10.61 25.98 -32.16
CA PRO A 31 -11.00 26.31 -33.53
C PRO A 31 -10.13 25.57 -34.55
N GLY A 32 -10.76 24.94 -35.55
CA GLY A 32 -10.06 24.24 -36.63
C GLY A 32 -9.62 22.80 -36.32
N VAL A 33 -9.80 22.33 -35.09
CA VAL A 33 -9.53 20.93 -34.72
C VAL A 33 -10.70 20.04 -35.15
N PRO A 34 -10.45 19.00 -35.99
CA PRO A 34 -11.48 18.04 -36.38
C PRO A 34 -12.03 17.26 -35.18
N GLN A 35 -13.35 17.14 -35.09
CA GLN A 35 -14.03 16.47 -33.97
C GLN A 35 -14.44 15.05 -34.33
N GLY A 36 -14.11 14.11 -33.45
CA GLY A 36 -14.57 12.73 -33.54
C GLY A 36 -16.08 12.57 -33.30
N LYS A 37 -16.58 11.37 -33.57
CA LYS A 37 -17.99 11.01 -33.40
C LYS A 37 -18.17 10.06 -32.23
N ILE A 38 -19.19 10.30 -31.42
CA ILE A 38 -19.59 9.40 -30.33
C ILE A 38 -20.86 8.66 -30.72
N THR A 39 -20.84 7.35 -30.58
CA THR A 39 -22.04 6.49 -30.59
C THR A 39 -22.20 5.83 -29.22
N SER A 40 -23.42 5.48 -28.85
CA SER A 40 -23.71 4.86 -27.55
C SER A 40 -24.68 3.69 -27.72
N GLY A 41 -24.65 2.77 -26.76
CA GLY A 41 -25.56 1.64 -26.71
C GLY A 41 -25.53 0.95 -25.35
N ASP A 42 -26.24 -0.18 -25.27
CA ASP A 42 -26.27 -1.04 -24.10
C ASP A 42 -25.72 -2.43 -24.45
N PHE A 43 -25.18 -3.12 -23.45
CA PHE A 43 -24.70 -4.49 -23.53
C PHE A 43 -25.31 -5.30 -22.38
N SER A 44 -26.08 -6.34 -22.70
CA SER A 44 -26.81 -7.16 -21.70
C SER A 44 -26.66 -8.67 -21.90
N SER A 45 -25.79 -9.11 -22.81
CA SER A 45 -25.64 -10.51 -23.21
C SER A 45 -24.42 -11.20 -22.59
N SER A 46 -23.90 -10.66 -21.49
CA SER A 46 -22.70 -11.20 -20.84
C SER A 46 -22.94 -12.59 -20.24
N ARG A 47 -22.04 -13.53 -20.52
CA ARG A 47 -22.02 -14.87 -19.90
C ARG A 47 -21.00 -14.92 -18.76
N ILE A 48 -19.95 -14.11 -18.84
CA ILE A 48 -18.95 -13.95 -17.76
C ILE A 48 -19.53 -13.21 -16.56
N PHE A 49 -20.41 -12.24 -16.80
CA PHE A 49 -21.20 -11.56 -15.77
C PHE A 49 -22.70 -11.72 -16.06
N PRO A 50 -23.30 -12.89 -15.78
CA PRO A 50 -24.70 -13.15 -16.07
C PRO A 50 -25.66 -12.15 -15.42
N GLY A 51 -26.72 -11.78 -16.14
CA GLY A 51 -27.80 -10.93 -15.62
C GLY A 51 -27.46 -9.45 -15.50
N THR A 52 -26.25 -9.04 -15.90
CA THR A 52 -25.87 -7.62 -15.93
C THR A 52 -26.25 -6.94 -17.24
N THR A 53 -26.72 -5.70 -17.16
CA THR A 53 -26.76 -4.76 -18.27
C THR A 53 -25.79 -3.61 -17.99
N ARG A 54 -25.14 -3.08 -19.02
CA ARG A 54 -24.25 -1.91 -18.91
C ARG A 54 -24.33 -1.04 -20.16
N SER A 55 -24.30 0.26 -19.96
CA SER A 55 -24.20 1.22 -21.06
C SER A 55 -22.75 1.43 -21.48
N TRP A 56 -22.57 1.76 -22.75
CA TRP A 56 -21.27 2.06 -23.32
C TRP A 56 -21.36 3.21 -24.33
N SER A 57 -20.22 3.85 -24.58
CA SER A 57 -20.03 4.80 -25.67
C SER A 57 -18.74 4.48 -26.42
N LEU A 58 -18.71 4.79 -27.71
CA LEU A 58 -17.60 4.60 -28.61
C LEU A 58 -17.29 5.94 -29.27
N TYR A 59 -16.06 6.42 -29.11
CA TYR A 59 -15.54 7.59 -29.81
C TYR A 59 -14.63 7.15 -30.95
N VAL A 60 -14.91 7.64 -32.15
CA VAL A 60 -14.07 7.46 -33.34
C VAL A 60 -13.52 8.82 -33.77
N PRO A 61 -12.18 9.04 -33.77
CA PRO A 61 -11.60 10.32 -34.14
C PRO A 61 -11.84 10.64 -35.62
N ALA A 62 -11.94 11.92 -35.97
CA ALA A 62 -12.20 12.36 -37.35
C ALA A 62 -11.12 11.90 -38.35
N GLN A 63 -9.91 11.66 -37.86
CA GLN A 63 -8.73 11.26 -38.61
C GLN A 63 -8.66 9.74 -38.86
N TYR A 64 -9.59 8.95 -38.29
CA TYR A 64 -9.63 7.51 -38.50
C TYR A 64 -9.96 7.17 -39.96
N THR A 65 -9.17 6.24 -40.53
CA THR A 65 -9.47 5.62 -41.82
C THR A 65 -9.29 4.10 -41.71
N PRO A 66 -10.11 3.28 -42.38
CA PRO A 66 -10.06 1.82 -42.22
C PRO A 66 -8.80 1.18 -42.79
N GLU A 67 -8.01 1.90 -43.59
CA GLU A 67 -6.77 1.40 -44.20
C GLU A 67 -5.60 1.26 -43.20
N LYS A 68 -5.64 1.99 -42.08
CA LYS A 68 -4.61 1.95 -41.04
C LYS A 68 -5.23 1.56 -39.70
N PRO A 69 -4.66 0.59 -38.97
CA PRO A 69 -5.16 0.24 -37.65
C PRO A 69 -4.99 1.41 -36.68
N ALA A 70 -6.08 1.84 -36.04
CA ALA A 70 -6.04 2.84 -34.99
C ALA A 70 -5.62 2.22 -33.65
N SER A 71 -5.00 3.02 -32.79
CA SER A 71 -4.76 2.65 -31.39
C SER A 71 -6.11 2.54 -30.67
N LEU A 72 -6.15 1.79 -29.56
CA LEU A 72 -7.36 1.59 -28.76
C LEU A 72 -7.13 2.05 -27.32
N MET A 73 -8.08 2.77 -26.74
CA MET A 73 -8.11 3.02 -25.30
C MET A 73 -9.48 2.66 -24.72
N VAL A 74 -9.52 1.79 -23.70
CA VAL A 74 -10.76 1.38 -23.03
C VAL A 74 -10.84 2.02 -21.66
N PHE A 75 -11.90 2.75 -21.39
CA PHE A 75 -12.15 3.44 -20.12
C PHE A 75 -13.24 2.76 -19.31
N MET A 76 -12.89 2.31 -18.11
CA MET A 76 -13.82 1.87 -17.07
C MET A 76 -14.51 3.10 -16.45
N ASP A 77 -15.72 2.92 -15.92
CA ASP A 77 -16.62 4.04 -15.55
C ASP A 77 -16.80 5.04 -16.71
N GLY A 78 -16.95 4.49 -17.92
CA GLY A 78 -16.80 5.21 -19.17
C GLY A 78 -17.65 6.47 -19.30
N SER A 79 -18.85 6.51 -18.71
CA SER A 79 -19.71 7.69 -18.75
C SER A 79 -19.08 8.95 -18.14
N GLY A 80 -18.20 8.81 -17.14
CA GLY A 80 -17.47 9.94 -16.58
C GLY A 80 -16.43 10.50 -17.55
N TYR A 81 -15.79 9.62 -18.33
CA TYR A 81 -14.75 9.96 -19.30
C TYR A 81 -15.32 10.51 -20.62
N ALA A 82 -16.47 10.00 -21.07
CA ALA A 82 -17.07 10.34 -22.37
C ALA A 82 -17.68 11.75 -22.44
N LYS A 83 -17.98 12.39 -21.30
CA LYS A 83 -18.60 13.73 -21.24
C LYS A 83 -17.63 14.81 -21.68
N THR A 84 -18.00 15.63 -22.66
CA THR A 84 -17.21 16.76 -23.17
C THR A 84 -17.19 17.97 -22.23
N ASP A 85 -18.08 18.02 -21.24
CA ASP A 85 -18.21 19.07 -20.22
C ASP A 85 -17.88 18.56 -18.80
N GLY A 86 -17.47 17.30 -18.69
CA GLY A 86 -17.15 16.64 -17.41
C GLY A 86 -15.75 16.97 -16.88
N ALA A 87 -15.31 16.18 -15.90
CA ALA A 87 -13.97 16.31 -15.35
C ALA A 87 -12.89 15.89 -16.36
N PHE A 88 -13.09 14.80 -17.09
CA PHE A 88 -12.05 14.23 -17.97
C PHE A 88 -12.09 14.77 -19.41
N ARG A 89 -13.28 14.89 -20.01
CA ARG A 89 -13.44 15.43 -21.38
C ARG A 89 -12.61 14.70 -22.42
N VAL A 90 -12.54 13.37 -22.32
CA VAL A 90 -11.70 12.54 -23.21
C VAL A 90 -11.90 12.86 -24.69
N PRO A 91 -13.13 13.01 -25.22
CA PRO A 91 -13.30 13.31 -26.66
C PRO A 91 -12.59 14.61 -27.08
N VAL A 92 -12.71 15.67 -26.28
CA VAL A 92 -12.08 16.98 -26.55
C VAL A 92 -10.56 16.87 -26.46
N VAL A 93 -10.06 16.19 -25.42
CA VAL A 93 -8.62 15.97 -25.24
C VAL A 93 -8.05 15.14 -26.38
N PHE A 94 -8.74 14.07 -26.80
CA PHE A 94 -8.32 13.23 -27.92
C PHE A 94 -8.31 14.01 -29.23
N ASP A 95 -9.38 14.76 -29.55
CA ASP A 95 -9.44 15.60 -30.75
C ASP A 95 -8.20 16.52 -30.85
N ASN A 96 -7.91 17.22 -29.76
CA ASN A 96 -6.78 18.15 -29.67
C ASN A 96 -5.42 17.44 -29.79
N LEU A 97 -5.17 16.40 -29.00
CA LEU A 97 -3.88 15.71 -28.98
C LEU A 97 -3.60 14.92 -30.27
N ILE A 98 -4.63 14.32 -30.88
CA ILE A 98 -4.51 13.63 -32.17
C ILE A 98 -4.20 14.65 -33.26
N HIS A 99 -4.88 15.81 -33.28
CA HIS A 99 -4.59 16.87 -34.25
C HIS A 99 -3.17 17.42 -34.11
N GLN A 100 -2.68 17.56 -32.88
CA GLN A 100 -1.30 17.97 -32.57
C GLN A 100 -0.26 16.89 -32.84
N GLN A 101 -0.67 15.66 -33.18
CA GLN A 101 0.20 14.47 -33.29
C GLN A 101 0.94 14.14 -31.98
N ALA A 102 0.41 14.62 -30.84
CA ALA A 102 0.94 14.35 -29.51
C ALA A 102 0.48 12.99 -28.95
N MET A 103 -0.51 12.37 -29.60
CA MET A 103 -0.89 10.97 -29.41
C MET A 103 -1.30 10.36 -30.77
N PRO A 104 -1.22 9.03 -30.96
CA PRO A 104 -1.65 8.40 -32.21
C PRO A 104 -3.17 8.50 -32.40
N VAL A 105 -3.65 8.31 -33.63
CA VAL A 105 -5.08 8.19 -33.93
C VAL A 105 -5.66 7.05 -33.09
N THR A 106 -6.47 7.39 -32.10
CA THR A 106 -6.92 6.46 -31.06
C THR A 106 -8.44 6.44 -30.99
N ILE A 107 -9.02 5.24 -31.09
CA ILE A 107 -10.44 4.97 -30.80
C ILE A 107 -10.60 4.78 -29.30
N ALA A 108 -11.61 5.43 -28.70
CA ALA A 108 -11.92 5.26 -27.28
C ALA A 108 -13.21 4.47 -27.08
N VAL A 109 -13.16 3.46 -26.22
CA VAL A 109 -14.33 2.71 -25.76
C VAL A 109 -14.57 3.05 -24.31
N PHE A 110 -15.78 3.50 -23.99
CA PHE A 110 -16.21 3.88 -22.66
C PHE A 110 -17.22 2.85 -22.17
N VAL A 111 -16.90 2.11 -21.10
CA VAL A 111 -17.77 1.06 -20.57
C VAL A 111 -18.10 1.32 -19.10
N ASN A 112 -19.38 1.34 -18.76
CA ASN A 112 -19.83 1.38 -17.37
C ASN A 112 -19.86 -0.03 -16.76
N PRO A 113 -19.80 -0.15 -15.43
CA PRO A 113 -19.97 -1.44 -14.76
C PRO A 113 -21.36 -2.02 -15.00
N GLY A 114 -21.49 -3.34 -14.91
CA GLY A 114 -22.79 -4.01 -14.93
C GLY A 114 -23.72 -3.56 -13.79
N THR A 115 -25.00 -3.48 -14.10
CA THR A 115 -26.10 -3.37 -13.14
C THR A 115 -27.00 -4.59 -13.26
N ILE A 116 -27.42 -5.14 -12.13
CA ILE A 116 -28.39 -6.25 -12.08
C ILE A 116 -29.73 -5.67 -11.67
N LYS A 117 -30.76 -5.92 -12.48
CA LYS A 117 -32.11 -5.43 -12.21
C LYS A 117 -32.68 -6.01 -10.93
N ALA A 118 -33.35 -5.18 -10.15
CA ALA A 118 -34.10 -5.64 -9.00
C ALA A 118 -35.29 -6.52 -9.42
N GLU A 119 -35.49 -7.64 -8.73
CA GLU A 119 -36.64 -8.52 -8.94
C GLU A 119 -37.90 -8.02 -8.20
N LEU A 120 -37.70 -7.30 -7.09
CA LEU A 120 -38.79 -6.76 -6.27
C LEU A 120 -39.20 -5.37 -6.73
N GLN A 121 -40.52 -5.15 -6.83
CA GLN A 121 -41.08 -3.85 -7.15
C GLN A 121 -40.68 -2.81 -6.09
N GLY A 122 -40.09 -1.70 -6.53
CA GLY A 122 -39.66 -0.61 -5.65
C GLY A 122 -38.25 -0.77 -5.06
N ALA A 123 -37.57 -1.90 -5.30
CA ALA A 123 -36.16 -2.06 -4.93
C ALA A 123 -35.23 -1.43 -5.98
N ALA A 124 -34.06 -0.97 -5.53
CA ALA A 124 -33.04 -0.39 -6.41
C ALA A 124 -32.21 -1.47 -7.11
N ASP A 125 -31.83 -1.21 -8.36
CA ASP A 125 -30.91 -2.07 -9.10
C ASP A 125 -29.56 -2.18 -8.37
N ARG A 126 -28.98 -3.37 -8.40
CA ARG A 126 -27.71 -3.65 -7.72
C ARG A 126 -26.55 -3.34 -8.65
N SER A 127 -25.64 -2.47 -8.22
CA SER A 127 -24.36 -2.28 -8.91
C SER A 127 -23.48 -3.53 -8.80
N ASN A 128 -22.91 -3.96 -9.93
CA ASN A 128 -21.91 -5.03 -9.97
C ASN A 128 -20.47 -4.46 -9.96
N ARG A 129 -20.32 -3.12 -9.83
CA ARG A 129 -19.05 -2.40 -10.01
C ARG A 129 -17.91 -2.98 -9.20
N SER A 130 -18.04 -3.09 -7.89
CA SER A 130 -16.93 -3.58 -7.05
C SER A 130 -16.56 -5.04 -7.36
N PHE A 131 -17.55 -5.88 -7.67
CA PHE A 131 -17.30 -7.26 -8.04
C PHE A 131 -16.59 -7.38 -9.39
N GLU A 132 -16.97 -6.57 -10.38
CA GLU A 132 -16.34 -6.53 -11.70
C GLU A 132 -14.95 -5.91 -11.67
N TYR A 133 -14.77 -4.83 -10.89
CA TYR A 133 -13.61 -3.94 -10.99
C TYR A 133 -12.53 -4.22 -9.95
N ASP A 134 -12.90 -4.47 -8.69
CA ASP A 134 -11.93 -4.64 -7.60
C ASP A 134 -11.50 -6.10 -7.42
N SER A 135 -12.23 -7.06 -8.02
CA SER A 135 -11.82 -8.47 -7.96
C SER A 135 -10.55 -8.69 -8.79
N LEU A 136 -9.49 -9.19 -8.16
CA LEU A 136 -8.28 -9.63 -8.84
C LEU A 136 -8.56 -10.82 -9.79
N GLY A 137 -7.64 -11.05 -10.71
CA GLY A 137 -7.68 -12.13 -11.69
C GLY A 137 -8.29 -11.74 -13.04
N ASP A 138 -8.32 -12.70 -13.97
CA ASP A 138 -8.52 -12.42 -15.39
C ASP A 138 -9.97 -12.19 -15.84
N ARG A 139 -10.94 -12.31 -14.94
CA ARG A 139 -12.36 -12.38 -15.30
C ARG A 139 -12.83 -11.15 -16.08
N TYR A 140 -12.46 -9.96 -15.63
CA TYR A 140 -12.84 -8.73 -16.33
C TYR A 140 -12.11 -8.58 -17.67
N ALA A 141 -10.84 -8.98 -17.75
CA ALA A 141 -10.09 -8.99 -19.00
C ALA A 141 -10.73 -9.91 -20.04
N ARG A 142 -11.15 -11.12 -19.63
CA ARG A 142 -11.92 -12.04 -20.48
C ARG A 142 -13.25 -11.44 -20.93
N PHE A 143 -13.98 -10.78 -20.03
CA PHE A 143 -15.21 -10.07 -20.41
C PHE A 143 -14.95 -9.03 -21.51
N LEU A 144 -13.92 -8.18 -21.35
CA LEU A 144 -13.56 -7.19 -22.37
C LEU A 144 -13.24 -7.86 -23.71
N LEU A 145 -12.39 -8.88 -23.70
CA LEU A 145 -11.80 -9.45 -24.91
C LEU A 145 -12.72 -10.45 -25.63
N GLU A 146 -13.45 -11.26 -24.88
CA GLU A 146 -14.24 -12.38 -25.42
C GLU A 146 -15.69 -11.98 -25.72
N GLU A 147 -16.25 -11.00 -25.00
CA GLU A 147 -17.67 -10.66 -25.10
C GLU A 147 -17.91 -9.23 -25.59
N PHE A 148 -17.22 -8.24 -25.02
CA PHE A 148 -17.59 -6.84 -25.17
C PHE A 148 -16.93 -6.14 -26.36
N LEU A 149 -15.60 -6.11 -26.43
CA LEU A 149 -14.87 -5.41 -27.49
C LEU A 149 -15.15 -5.97 -28.89
N PRO A 150 -15.34 -7.29 -29.11
CA PRO A 150 -15.73 -7.81 -30.43
C PRO A 150 -17.04 -7.22 -30.96
N VAL A 151 -17.98 -6.87 -30.07
CA VAL A 151 -19.26 -6.26 -30.44
C VAL A 151 -19.10 -4.76 -30.68
N VAL A 152 -18.47 -4.05 -29.74
CA VAL A 152 -18.37 -2.57 -29.80
C VAL A 152 -17.44 -2.10 -30.92
N LEU A 153 -16.41 -2.87 -31.26
CA LEU A 153 -15.43 -2.52 -32.30
C LEU A 153 -15.77 -3.10 -33.67
N GLN A 154 -16.97 -3.66 -33.85
CA GLN A 154 -17.36 -4.30 -35.10
C GLN A 154 -17.25 -3.33 -36.29
N GLY A 155 -16.49 -3.72 -37.31
CA GLY A 155 -16.26 -2.92 -38.52
C GLY A 155 -15.15 -1.87 -38.41
N LEU A 156 -14.43 -1.82 -37.27
CA LEU A 156 -13.28 -0.92 -37.08
C LEU A 156 -11.96 -1.68 -37.21
N ASN A 157 -10.98 -1.05 -37.85
CA ASN A 157 -9.61 -1.53 -37.93
C ASN A 157 -8.84 -0.98 -36.72
N VAL A 158 -8.69 -1.80 -35.68
CA VAL A 158 -7.96 -1.48 -34.45
C VAL A 158 -6.68 -2.31 -34.37
N SER A 159 -5.62 -1.71 -33.84
CA SER A 159 -4.33 -2.38 -33.70
C SER A 159 -4.42 -3.55 -32.72
N ALA A 160 -3.74 -4.65 -33.06
CA ALA A 160 -3.53 -5.78 -32.16
C ALA A 160 -2.24 -5.64 -31.32
N ASP A 161 -1.38 -4.67 -31.63
CA ASP A 161 -0.14 -4.42 -30.89
C ASP A 161 -0.46 -3.90 -29.47
N PRO A 162 0.01 -4.56 -28.39
CA PRO A 162 -0.21 -4.09 -27.02
C PRO A 162 0.33 -2.69 -26.76
N SER A 163 1.39 -2.28 -27.46
CA SER A 163 1.95 -0.93 -27.37
C SER A 163 0.98 0.14 -27.90
N GLN A 164 -0.04 -0.28 -28.66
CA GLN A 164 -1.10 0.54 -29.24
C GLN A 164 -2.44 0.38 -28.53
N ARG A 165 -2.46 -0.30 -27.37
CA ARG A 165 -3.68 -0.61 -26.62
C ARG A 165 -3.54 -0.21 -25.16
N ALA A 166 -4.41 0.70 -24.74
CA ALA A 166 -4.45 1.24 -23.40
C ALA A 166 -5.77 0.90 -22.69
N VAL A 167 -5.70 0.83 -21.36
CA VAL A 167 -6.86 0.76 -20.46
C VAL A 167 -6.75 1.88 -19.44
N GLY A 168 -7.87 2.45 -19.03
CA GLY A 168 -7.87 3.56 -18.08
C GLY A 168 -9.10 3.59 -17.19
N GLY A 169 -8.95 4.17 -16.01
CA GLY A 169 -10.08 4.33 -15.10
C GLY A 169 -9.74 5.13 -13.86
N ILE A 170 -10.76 5.30 -13.01
CA ILE A 170 -10.69 6.05 -11.76
C ILE A 170 -11.15 5.19 -10.59
N SER A 171 -10.47 5.26 -9.43
CA SER A 171 -10.83 4.49 -8.24
C SER A 171 -10.87 2.98 -8.54
N SER A 172 -12.00 2.29 -8.32
CA SER A 172 -12.15 0.88 -8.75
C SER A 172 -11.92 0.67 -10.25
N GLY A 173 -12.29 1.63 -11.11
CA GLY A 173 -12.02 1.56 -12.53
C GLY A 173 -10.51 1.58 -12.85
N ALA A 174 -9.72 2.26 -12.02
CA ALA A 174 -8.26 2.34 -12.17
C ALA A 174 -7.58 1.02 -11.82
N ILE A 175 -7.95 0.40 -10.69
CA ILE A 175 -7.46 -0.95 -10.36
C ILE A 175 -7.96 -1.96 -11.39
N CYS A 176 -9.20 -1.87 -11.88
CA CYS A 176 -9.71 -2.72 -12.95
C CYS A 176 -8.90 -2.61 -14.24
N ALA A 177 -8.55 -1.39 -14.66
CA ALA A 177 -7.67 -1.14 -15.80
C ALA A 177 -6.29 -1.78 -15.57
N PHE A 178 -5.68 -1.56 -14.40
CA PHE A 178 -4.42 -2.18 -14.05
C PHE A 178 -4.50 -3.72 -14.08
N THR A 179 -5.55 -4.31 -13.48
CA THR A 179 -5.81 -5.75 -13.49
C THR A 179 -5.93 -6.29 -14.91
N ALA A 180 -6.66 -5.61 -15.80
CA ALA A 180 -6.83 -6.05 -17.17
C ALA A 180 -5.49 -6.12 -17.93
N ALA A 181 -4.65 -5.09 -17.81
CA ALA A 181 -3.31 -5.09 -18.40
C ALA A 181 -2.35 -6.06 -17.69
N TRP A 182 -2.48 -6.21 -16.37
CA TRP A 182 -1.70 -7.16 -15.59
C TRP A 182 -1.96 -8.59 -16.04
N GLU A 183 -3.23 -8.97 -16.23
CA GLU A 183 -3.63 -10.33 -16.61
C GLU A 183 -3.47 -10.62 -18.10
N ARG A 184 -3.47 -9.58 -18.94
CA ARG A 184 -3.35 -9.67 -20.41
C ARG A 184 -2.38 -8.61 -20.96
N PRO A 185 -1.09 -8.63 -20.57
CA PRO A 185 -0.10 -7.67 -21.05
C PRO A 185 0.16 -7.79 -22.56
N GLU A 186 -0.17 -8.94 -23.16
CA GLU A 186 -0.19 -9.19 -24.60
C GLU A 186 -1.42 -8.62 -25.32
N GLN A 187 -2.32 -7.94 -24.60
CA GLN A 187 -3.48 -7.23 -25.16
C GLN A 187 -3.49 -5.75 -24.78
N PHE A 188 -3.00 -5.39 -23.60
CA PHE A 188 -2.98 -4.00 -23.13
C PHE A 188 -1.60 -3.67 -22.54
N GLY A 189 -0.81 -2.87 -23.27
CA GLY A 189 0.53 -2.47 -22.86
C GLY A 189 0.57 -1.16 -22.08
N ARG A 190 -0.55 -0.46 -21.93
CA ARG A 190 -0.61 0.88 -21.31
C ARG A 190 -1.76 0.99 -20.31
N VAL A 191 -1.50 1.61 -19.17
CA VAL A 191 -2.48 1.80 -18.08
C VAL A 191 -2.51 3.27 -17.66
N LEU A 192 -3.72 3.83 -17.62
CA LEU A 192 -4.01 5.13 -17.00
C LEU A 192 -4.82 4.91 -15.72
N SER A 193 -4.19 5.13 -14.57
CA SER A 193 -4.79 4.94 -13.25
C SER A 193 -4.96 6.28 -12.54
N HIS A 194 -6.20 6.69 -12.29
CA HIS A 194 -6.52 7.87 -11.49
C HIS A 194 -7.05 7.46 -10.12
N ILE A 195 -6.44 7.96 -9.04
CA ILE A 195 -6.80 7.70 -7.64
C ILE A 195 -7.13 6.22 -7.38
N GLY A 196 -6.25 5.32 -7.84
CA GLY A 196 -6.54 3.89 -7.97
C GLY A 196 -6.75 3.19 -6.63
N SER A 197 -7.75 2.30 -6.56
CA SER A 197 -8.10 1.58 -5.33
C SER A 197 -7.19 0.39 -5.03
N TYR A 198 -5.88 0.62 -4.91
CA TYR A 198 -4.89 -0.39 -4.51
C TYR A 198 -4.89 -0.64 -2.99
N THR A 199 -6.04 -0.52 -2.35
CA THR A 199 -6.26 -0.71 -0.92
C THR A 199 -6.91 -2.07 -0.64
N ASN A 200 -7.31 -2.35 0.60
CA ASN A 200 -8.03 -3.56 0.99
C ASN A 200 -9.51 -3.56 0.59
N ILE A 201 -9.76 -3.29 -0.68
CA ILE A 201 -11.00 -3.64 -1.37
C ILE A 201 -10.71 -4.90 -2.19
N ARG A 202 -11.29 -6.03 -1.76
CA ARG A 202 -11.20 -7.33 -2.46
C ARG A 202 -9.76 -7.79 -2.79
N GLY A 203 -8.76 -7.36 -2.01
CA GLY A 203 -7.35 -7.77 -2.19
C GLY A 203 -6.49 -6.81 -3.01
N GLY A 204 -6.97 -5.60 -3.34
CA GLY A 204 -6.20 -4.65 -4.16
C GLY A 204 -4.80 -4.29 -3.66
N TRP A 205 -4.61 -4.29 -2.34
CA TRP A 205 -3.32 -4.07 -1.67
C TRP A 205 -2.23 -5.08 -2.05
N GLU A 206 -2.59 -6.28 -2.53
CA GLU A 206 -1.61 -7.30 -2.93
C GLU A 206 -0.77 -6.89 -4.14
N TYR A 207 -1.25 -5.95 -4.98
CA TYR A 207 -0.59 -5.59 -6.23
C TYR A 207 0.85 -5.10 -6.05
N ALA A 208 1.14 -4.30 -5.02
CA ALA A 208 2.50 -3.86 -4.75
C ALA A 208 3.43 -5.06 -4.54
N SER A 209 3.02 -6.03 -3.71
CA SER A 209 3.75 -7.27 -3.47
C SER A 209 3.87 -8.16 -4.71
N LEU A 210 2.82 -8.29 -5.52
CA LEU A 210 2.85 -9.05 -6.76
C LEU A 210 3.79 -8.43 -7.80
N VAL A 211 3.77 -7.10 -7.95
CA VAL A 211 4.68 -6.36 -8.85
C VAL A 211 6.13 -6.59 -8.44
N ARG A 212 6.48 -6.51 -7.15
CA ARG A 212 7.86 -6.75 -6.68
C ARG A 212 8.38 -8.13 -7.06
N LYS A 213 7.53 -9.16 -7.04
CA LYS A 213 7.90 -10.54 -7.43
C LYS A 213 8.26 -10.69 -8.91
N THR A 214 7.90 -9.73 -9.76
CA THR A 214 8.26 -9.75 -11.19
C THR A 214 9.63 -9.16 -11.49
N LYS A 215 10.43 -8.78 -10.49
CA LYS A 215 11.73 -8.09 -10.68
C LYS A 215 12.64 -8.71 -11.76
N SER A 216 12.69 -10.04 -11.84
CA SER A 216 13.51 -10.75 -12.84
C SER A 216 12.92 -10.73 -14.25
N GLN A 217 11.61 -10.54 -14.38
CA GLN A 217 10.88 -10.50 -15.65
C GLN A 217 9.62 -9.61 -15.51
N PRO A 218 9.77 -8.27 -15.55
CA PRO A 218 8.65 -7.36 -15.50
C PRO A 218 7.70 -7.59 -16.69
N LYS A 219 6.39 -7.50 -16.45
CA LYS A 219 5.40 -7.51 -17.52
C LYS A 219 5.59 -6.26 -18.40
N PRO A 220 5.39 -6.33 -19.73
CA PRO A 220 5.60 -5.21 -20.65
C PRO A 220 4.44 -4.20 -20.61
N ILE A 221 4.17 -3.63 -19.44
CA ILE A 221 3.12 -2.63 -19.24
C ILE A 221 3.73 -1.30 -18.78
N ARG A 222 3.22 -0.21 -19.35
CA ARG A 222 3.55 1.16 -18.97
C ARG A 222 2.41 1.77 -18.17
N VAL A 223 2.70 2.37 -17.02
CA VAL A 223 1.67 2.74 -16.03
C VAL A 223 1.77 4.20 -15.65
N TYR A 224 0.73 4.99 -15.96
CA TYR A 224 0.57 6.32 -15.40
C TYR A 224 -0.33 6.24 -14.17
N LEU A 225 0.16 6.69 -13.02
CA LEU A 225 -0.57 6.82 -11.77
C LEU A 225 -0.77 8.31 -11.46
N GLN A 226 -2.00 8.72 -11.22
CA GLN A 226 -2.29 9.99 -10.55
C GLN A 226 -3.01 9.71 -9.24
N GLU A 227 -2.67 10.48 -8.21
CA GLU A 227 -3.27 10.37 -6.88
C GLU A 227 -3.35 11.74 -6.20
N GLY A 228 -4.39 11.97 -5.40
CA GLY A 228 -4.58 13.16 -4.57
C GLY A 228 -3.89 13.02 -3.20
N ARG A 229 -3.30 14.09 -2.67
CA ARG A 229 -2.62 14.06 -1.35
C ARG A 229 -3.60 13.91 -0.19
N GLU A 230 -4.82 14.44 -0.34
CA GLU A 230 -5.88 14.43 0.66
C GLU A 230 -6.95 13.37 0.35
N ASP A 231 -6.59 12.32 -0.40
CA ASP A 231 -7.53 11.25 -0.73
C ASP A 231 -7.85 10.35 0.49
N LEU A 232 -8.76 9.39 0.29
CA LEU A 232 -9.42 8.61 1.32
C LEU A 232 -8.42 7.90 2.24
N ASN A 233 -8.75 7.95 3.53
CA ASN A 233 -8.19 7.10 4.56
C ASN A 233 -9.35 6.52 5.39
N ASN A 234 -9.66 5.24 5.21
CA ASN A 234 -10.81 4.59 5.83
C ASN A 234 -10.53 3.11 6.15
N LEU A 235 -11.57 2.35 6.50
CA LEU A 235 -11.45 0.94 6.89
C LEU A 235 -10.79 0.03 5.83
N HIS A 236 -10.77 0.45 4.56
CA HIS A 236 -10.12 -0.28 3.49
C HIS A 236 -8.63 0.08 3.33
N GLY A 237 -8.18 1.22 3.86
CA GLY A 237 -6.79 1.67 3.74
C GLY A 237 -6.66 3.15 3.42
N ASN A 238 -5.45 3.53 2.99
CA ASN A 238 -5.06 4.90 2.67
C ASN A 238 -4.65 4.97 1.19
N TRP A 239 -5.46 5.64 0.36
CA TRP A 239 -5.28 5.72 -1.09
C TRP A 239 -3.94 6.37 -1.49
N PRO A 240 -3.56 7.52 -0.92
CA PRO A 240 -2.26 8.15 -1.19
C PRO A 240 -1.09 7.20 -0.91
N LEU A 241 -1.11 6.52 0.24
CA LEU A 241 -0.07 5.59 0.64
C LEU A 241 -0.02 4.37 -0.29
N SER A 242 -1.17 3.78 -0.63
CA SER A 242 -1.23 2.60 -1.50
C SER A 242 -0.79 2.87 -2.94
N ASN A 243 -1.11 4.04 -3.51
CA ASN A 243 -0.59 4.43 -4.83
C ASN A 243 0.92 4.72 -4.79
N HIS A 244 1.42 5.32 -3.71
CA HIS A 244 2.86 5.47 -3.49
C HIS A 244 3.57 4.12 -3.36
N GLU A 245 2.97 3.16 -2.66
CA GLU A 245 3.51 1.82 -2.48
C GLU A 245 3.58 1.07 -3.81
N LEU A 246 2.52 1.12 -4.63
CA LEU A 246 2.53 0.55 -5.97
C LEU A 246 3.59 1.21 -6.86
N ALA A 247 3.72 2.53 -6.82
CA ALA A 247 4.75 3.26 -7.58
C ALA A 247 6.18 2.82 -7.17
N ALA A 248 6.43 2.67 -5.87
CA ALA A 248 7.70 2.16 -5.36
C ALA A 248 7.94 0.70 -5.80
N ALA A 249 6.90 -0.13 -5.85
CA ALA A 249 6.98 -1.49 -6.37
C ALA A 249 7.29 -1.53 -7.88
N LEU A 250 6.64 -0.69 -8.68
CA LEU A 250 6.88 -0.55 -10.12
C LEU A 250 8.33 -0.12 -10.40
N GLN A 251 8.83 0.88 -9.65
CA GLN A 251 10.23 1.28 -9.73
C GLN A 251 11.18 0.14 -9.36
N PHE A 252 10.93 -0.51 -8.23
CA PHE A 252 11.77 -1.62 -7.77
C PHE A 252 11.85 -2.70 -8.84
N ALA A 253 10.72 -3.13 -9.40
CA ALA A 253 10.65 -4.17 -10.40
C ALA A 253 11.21 -3.74 -11.77
N GLY A 254 11.24 -2.44 -12.08
CA GLY A 254 11.81 -1.90 -13.34
C GLY A 254 10.78 -1.63 -14.43
N TYR A 255 9.52 -1.37 -14.05
CA TYR A 255 8.47 -0.96 -14.97
C TYR A 255 8.66 0.48 -15.45
N GLN A 256 8.14 0.79 -16.64
CA GLN A 256 7.98 2.17 -17.07
C GLN A 256 6.75 2.78 -16.38
N TYR A 257 6.95 3.77 -15.52
CA TYR A 257 5.84 4.35 -14.77
C TYR A 257 5.99 5.86 -14.52
N GLN A 258 4.86 6.54 -14.32
CA GLN A 258 4.83 7.90 -13.78
C GLN A 258 3.90 7.94 -12.56
N LEU A 259 4.30 8.66 -11.51
CA LEU A 259 3.43 8.99 -10.39
C LEU A 259 3.25 10.51 -10.34
N GLN A 260 2.02 10.97 -10.49
CA GLN A 260 1.63 12.36 -10.35
C GLN A 260 0.79 12.55 -9.08
N MET A 261 1.40 13.12 -8.05
CA MET A 261 0.66 13.55 -6.85
C MET A 261 0.07 14.94 -7.07
N THR A 262 -1.23 15.10 -6.85
CA THR A 262 -1.97 16.36 -6.96
C THR A 262 -2.59 16.75 -5.64
N GLU A 263 -2.97 18.02 -5.47
CA GLU A 263 -3.82 18.43 -4.35
C GLU A 263 -5.27 17.93 -4.57
N GLY A 264 -6.03 17.79 -3.49
CA GLY A 264 -7.41 17.33 -3.48
C GLY A 264 -7.59 15.87 -3.04
N GLY A 265 -8.83 15.52 -2.70
CA GLY A 265 -9.22 14.15 -2.31
C GLY A 265 -9.83 13.34 -3.45
N HIS A 266 -10.76 12.42 -3.12
CA HIS A 266 -11.35 11.43 -4.04
C HIS A 266 -12.22 12.04 -5.16
N SER A 267 -11.60 12.74 -6.11
CA SER A 267 -12.28 13.51 -7.14
C SER A 267 -11.55 13.43 -8.47
N GLY A 268 -12.31 13.24 -9.55
CA GLY A 268 -11.78 13.23 -10.91
C GLY A 268 -11.31 14.59 -11.43
N LYS A 269 -11.49 15.69 -10.68
CA LYS A 269 -11.16 17.05 -11.14
C LYS A 269 -9.65 17.21 -11.44
N ALA A 270 -8.79 16.92 -10.45
CA ALA A 270 -7.34 17.05 -10.60
C ALA A 270 -6.80 16.05 -11.65
N ALA A 271 -7.31 14.82 -11.63
CA ALA A 271 -7.03 13.82 -12.64
C ALA A 271 -7.37 14.28 -14.07
N GLY A 272 -8.51 14.95 -14.23
CA GLY A 272 -8.93 15.54 -15.50
C GLY A 272 -8.07 16.72 -15.93
N GLU A 273 -7.64 17.58 -14.99
CA GLU A 273 -6.71 18.69 -15.25
C GLU A 273 -5.36 18.19 -15.77
N CYS A 274 -4.85 17.08 -15.23
CA CYS A 274 -3.58 16.47 -15.66
C CYS A 274 -3.71 15.54 -16.88
N LEU A 275 -4.93 15.20 -17.32
CA LEU A 275 -5.15 14.18 -18.36
C LEU A 275 -4.40 14.45 -19.68
N PRO A 276 -4.32 15.68 -20.22
CA PRO A 276 -3.58 15.93 -21.45
C PRO A 276 -2.10 15.50 -21.35
N GLU A 277 -1.41 15.91 -20.27
CA GLU A 277 -0.01 15.55 -20.04
C GLU A 277 0.15 14.07 -19.71
N ALA A 278 -0.82 13.49 -18.98
CA ALA A 278 -0.85 12.06 -18.72
C ALA A 278 -0.88 11.24 -20.02
N LEU A 279 -1.71 11.62 -20.99
CA LEU A 279 -1.81 10.95 -22.28
C LEU A 279 -0.55 11.16 -23.14
N LYS A 280 0.00 12.37 -23.17
CA LYS A 280 1.28 12.64 -23.86
C LYS A 280 2.39 11.74 -23.32
N TRP A 281 2.53 11.63 -22.00
CA TRP A 281 3.52 10.73 -21.40
C TRP A 281 3.21 9.26 -21.68
N LEU A 282 1.94 8.87 -21.57
CA LEU A 282 1.50 7.48 -21.75
C LEU A 282 1.77 6.98 -23.17
N TRP A 283 1.70 7.85 -24.18
CA TRP A 283 1.92 7.53 -25.60
C TRP A 283 3.33 7.87 -26.11
N SER A 284 4.27 8.25 -25.24
CA SER A 284 5.65 8.59 -25.59
C SER A 284 6.67 7.62 -24.97
N ASP A 285 7.95 7.87 -25.26
CA ASP A 285 9.10 7.19 -24.65
C ASP A 285 9.72 7.97 -23.48
N ALA A 286 8.97 8.93 -22.91
CA ALA A 286 9.44 9.73 -21.79
C ALA A 286 9.91 8.87 -20.60
N PRO A 287 10.90 9.33 -19.81
CA PRO A 287 11.45 8.56 -18.70
C PRO A 287 10.42 8.35 -17.58
N SER A 288 10.71 7.38 -16.73
CA SER A 288 9.89 7.10 -15.54
C SER A 288 10.16 8.09 -14.41
N THR A 289 9.22 8.19 -13.48
CA THR A 289 9.45 8.85 -12.18
C THR A 289 10.56 8.11 -11.42
N VAL A 290 11.40 8.86 -10.69
CA VAL A 290 12.41 8.31 -9.79
C VAL A 290 12.06 8.73 -8.36
N ILE A 291 11.67 7.75 -7.55
CA ILE A 291 11.46 7.88 -6.11
C ILE A 291 12.82 7.54 -5.44
N PRO A 292 13.52 8.52 -4.85
CA PRO A 292 14.81 8.25 -4.22
C PRO A 292 14.70 7.21 -3.11
N SER A 293 15.54 6.19 -3.15
CA SER A 293 15.71 5.22 -2.07
C SER A 293 17.18 4.88 -1.94
N GLN A 294 17.77 5.19 -0.79
CA GLN A 294 19.15 4.90 -0.49
C GLN A 294 19.23 4.21 0.86
N GLU A 295 19.72 2.98 0.88
CA GLU A 295 20.10 2.32 2.13
C GLU A 295 21.36 2.99 2.66
N THR A 296 21.30 3.49 3.89
CA THR A 296 22.44 4.09 4.58
C THR A 296 22.89 3.21 5.73
N LYS A 297 24.20 3.17 5.98
CA LYS A 297 24.80 2.52 7.17
C LYS A 297 25.57 3.57 7.96
N PRO A 298 24.89 4.49 8.66
CA PRO A 298 25.57 5.50 9.46
C PRO A 298 26.39 4.86 10.57
N ASP A 299 27.47 5.52 10.96
CA ASP A 299 28.24 5.13 12.15
C ASP A 299 27.33 5.16 13.38
N TRP A 300 27.46 4.14 14.22
CA TRP A 300 26.63 3.98 15.42
C TRP A 300 27.50 3.91 16.66
N GLN A 301 27.05 4.59 17.70
CA GLN A 301 27.57 4.48 19.06
C GLN A 301 26.43 4.16 20.02
N PRO A 302 26.67 3.40 21.11
CA PRO A 302 25.64 3.11 22.09
C PRO A 302 25.13 4.40 22.73
N HIS A 303 23.82 4.45 23.02
CA HIS A 303 23.25 5.50 23.85
C HIS A 303 23.90 5.50 25.25
N ALA A 304 23.91 6.64 25.95
CA ALA A 304 24.52 6.76 27.28
C ALA A 304 23.94 5.74 28.29
N ASP A 305 22.64 5.44 28.18
CA ASP A 305 21.97 4.42 29.01
C ASP A 305 22.32 2.98 28.61
N ALA A 306 22.91 2.75 27.44
CA ALA A 306 23.42 1.45 27.02
C ALA A 306 24.91 1.27 27.38
N VAL A 307 25.48 2.20 28.14
CA VAL A 307 26.85 2.14 28.69
C VAL A 307 26.76 1.99 30.20
N VAL A 308 27.59 1.10 30.77
CA VAL A 308 27.65 0.89 32.22
C VAL A 308 28.07 2.19 32.90
N GLN A 309 27.31 2.60 33.91
CA GLN A 309 27.56 3.81 34.68
C GLN A 309 28.11 3.46 36.07
N ASP A 310 29.09 4.23 36.53
CA ASP A 310 29.66 4.05 37.86
C ASP A 310 28.61 4.32 38.94
N GLY A 311 28.54 3.44 39.94
CA GLY A 311 27.61 3.54 41.05
C GLY A 311 26.17 3.10 40.75
N VAL A 312 25.84 2.72 39.51
CA VAL A 312 24.54 2.12 39.18
C VAL A 312 24.53 0.64 39.60
N PRO A 313 23.58 0.22 40.46
CA PRO A 313 23.44 -1.18 40.86
C PRO A 313 23.10 -2.09 39.67
N GLN A 314 23.92 -3.12 39.45
CA GLN A 314 23.77 -4.06 38.33
C GLN A 314 22.90 -5.25 38.71
N GLY A 315 21.92 -5.55 37.87
CA GLY A 315 21.18 -6.80 37.88
C GLY A 315 22.05 -7.97 37.42
N ARG A 316 21.44 -9.15 37.37
CA ARG A 316 22.11 -10.39 36.94
C ARG A 316 21.32 -11.07 35.84
N VAL A 317 22.03 -11.74 34.94
CA VAL A 317 21.44 -12.60 33.91
C VAL A 317 21.59 -14.05 34.34
N GLU A 318 20.47 -14.77 34.39
CA GLU A 318 20.38 -16.19 34.72
C GLU A 318 20.02 -16.97 33.46
N GLU A 319 20.90 -17.87 33.03
CA GLU A 319 20.60 -18.80 31.94
C GLU A 319 19.75 -19.96 32.46
N LEU A 320 18.69 -20.27 31.71
CA LEU A 320 17.85 -21.43 31.97
C LEU A 320 18.32 -22.62 31.12
N PRO A 321 18.05 -23.86 31.54
CA PRO A 321 18.26 -25.03 30.71
C PRO A 321 17.57 -24.86 29.35
N ALA A 322 18.13 -25.49 28.31
CA ALA A 322 17.54 -25.48 26.98
C ALA A 322 16.06 -25.91 27.05
N TRP A 323 15.19 -25.08 26.49
CA TRP A 323 13.74 -25.22 26.63
C TRP A 323 13.19 -26.08 25.49
N GLU A 324 12.51 -27.18 25.83
CA GLU A 324 11.74 -27.97 24.87
C GLU A 324 10.26 -27.65 25.01
N SER A 325 9.60 -27.36 23.89
CA SER A 325 8.22 -26.90 23.90
C SER A 325 7.22 -27.96 23.48
N GLN A 326 6.07 -27.93 24.13
CA GLN A 326 4.91 -28.75 23.77
C GLN A 326 4.07 -28.06 22.68
N ILE A 327 4.02 -26.73 22.68
CA ILE A 327 3.35 -25.93 21.66
C ILE A 327 4.09 -25.97 20.32
N PHE A 328 5.43 -25.98 20.37
CA PHE A 328 6.31 -26.18 19.22
C PHE A 328 7.09 -27.50 19.40
N PRO A 329 6.45 -28.65 19.14
CA PRO A 329 7.05 -29.95 19.41
C PRO A 329 8.32 -30.19 18.57
N GLY A 330 9.27 -30.93 19.14
CA GLY A 330 10.54 -31.26 18.47
C GLY A 330 11.56 -30.12 18.44
N THR A 331 11.24 -28.98 19.04
CA THR A 331 12.11 -27.80 19.06
C THR A 331 12.85 -27.65 20.39
N THR A 332 14.05 -27.07 20.35
CA THR A 332 14.79 -26.61 21.51
C THR A 332 15.20 -25.15 21.34
N ARG A 333 15.27 -24.37 22.44
CA ARG A 333 15.66 -22.95 22.40
C ARG A 333 16.39 -22.51 23.67
N LYS A 334 17.13 -21.41 23.54
CA LYS A 334 17.78 -20.75 24.66
C LYS A 334 16.83 -19.76 25.33
N LEU A 335 16.90 -19.73 26.65
CA LEU A 335 16.11 -18.84 27.49
C LEU A 335 17.00 -18.30 28.61
N SER A 336 16.95 -17.01 28.83
CA SER A 336 17.59 -16.40 30.00
C SER A 336 16.72 -15.32 30.61
N LEU A 337 16.94 -15.06 31.89
CA LEU A 337 16.20 -14.05 32.66
C LEU A 337 17.18 -13.00 33.14
N TYR A 338 16.84 -11.72 32.98
CA TYR A 338 17.52 -10.64 33.70
C TYR A 338 16.70 -10.25 34.92
N ILE A 339 17.36 -10.19 36.08
CA ILE A 339 16.76 -9.84 37.36
C ILE A 339 17.45 -8.56 37.86
N PRO A 340 16.71 -7.44 38.01
CA PRO A 340 17.30 -6.20 38.48
C PRO A 340 17.75 -6.33 39.94
N SER A 341 18.82 -5.62 40.31
CA SER A 341 19.34 -5.62 41.70
C SER A 341 18.31 -5.12 42.73
N GLN A 342 17.35 -4.31 42.28
CA GLN A 342 16.25 -3.74 43.04
C GLN A 342 15.07 -4.71 43.22
N TYR A 343 15.09 -5.90 42.61
CA TYR A 343 14.01 -6.88 42.76
C TYR A 343 13.82 -7.31 44.23
N ARG A 344 12.57 -7.35 44.68
CA ARG A 344 12.16 -7.74 46.03
C ARG A 344 10.93 -8.65 45.93
N PRO A 345 10.93 -9.89 46.46
CA PRO A 345 9.79 -10.81 46.34
C PRO A 345 8.47 -10.27 46.91
N GLU A 346 8.53 -9.30 47.81
CA GLU A 346 7.37 -8.66 48.44
C GLU A 346 6.63 -7.71 47.51
N THR A 347 7.27 -7.26 46.42
CA THR A 347 6.68 -6.33 45.45
C THR A 347 6.75 -6.95 44.05
N PRO A 348 5.61 -7.23 43.40
CA PRO A 348 5.61 -7.79 42.06
C PRO A 348 6.38 -6.91 41.07
N ALA A 349 7.37 -7.49 40.39
CA ALA A 349 8.15 -6.78 39.38
C ALA A 349 7.36 -6.63 38.08
N ALA A 350 7.65 -5.57 37.32
CA ALA A 350 7.24 -5.51 35.92
C ALA A 350 7.99 -6.59 35.11
N LEU A 351 7.48 -6.90 33.91
CA LEU A 351 8.08 -7.89 33.02
C LEU A 351 8.21 -7.32 31.61
N MET A 352 9.31 -7.64 30.93
CA MET A 352 9.44 -7.45 29.49
C MET A 352 9.99 -8.69 28.81
N VAL A 353 9.26 -9.22 27.82
CA VAL A 353 9.70 -10.37 27.02
C VAL A 353 10.38 -9.88 25.74
N PHE A 354 11.56 -10.43 25.43
CA PHE A 354 12.34 -10.10 24.24
C PHE A 354 12.56 -11.33 23.36
N GLN A 355 12.15 -11.19 22.09
CA GLN A 355 12.45 -12.13 21.00
C GLN A 355 13.88 -11.94 20.51
N ASP A 356 14.48 -13.01 19.95
CA ASP A 356 15.92 -13.05 19.63
C ASP A 356 16.77 -12.70 20.88
N GLY A 357 16.45 -13.35 21.99
CA GLY A 357 16.92 -13.04 23.34
C GLY A 357 18.43 -12.87 23.49
N GLU A 358 19.24 -13.73 22.87
CA GLU A 358 20.71 -13.61 22.93
C GLU A 358 21.18 -12.24 22.40
N ARG A 359 20.53 -11.72 21.36
CA ARG A 359 20.88 -10.43 20.77
C ARG A 359 20.54 -9.28 21.72
N PHE A 360 19.41 -9.36 22.42
CA PHE A 360 18.96 -8.31 23.34
C PHE A 360 19.74 -8.31 24.66
N ARG A 361 20.14 -9.48 25.16
CA ARG A 361 20.88 -9.60 26.42
C ARG A 361 22.37 -9.25 26.31
N ASP A 362 22.95 -9.34 25.11
CA ASP A 362 24.38 -9.08 24.89
C ASP A 362 24.74 -7.62 25.22
N VAL A 363 25.53 -7.44 26.30
CA VAL A 363 26.00 -6.14 26.79
C VAL A 363 27.09 -5.52 25.93
N GLN A 364 27.71 -6.29 25.03
CA GLN A 364 28.63 -5.79 24.01
C GLN A 364 27.92 -5.51 22.69
N GLY A 365 26.71 -6.06 22.51
CA GLY A 365 25.88 -5.92 21.33
C GLY A 365 25.23 -4.55 21.15
N ARG A 366 24.25 -4.46 20.25
CA ARG A 366 23.56 -3.20 19.89
C ARG A 366 22.47 -2.78 20.89
N TRP A 367 21.84 -3.75 21.55
CA TRP A 367 20.67 -3.50 22.41
C TRP A 367 21.05 -3.30 23.88
N ARG A 368 21.92 -4.17 24.41
CA ARG A 368 22.47 -4.07 25.77
C ARG A 368 21.38 -3.92 26.85
N VAL A 369 20.27 -4.66 26.71
CA VAL A 369 19.08 -4.49 27.56
C VAL A 369 19.39 -4.54 29.05
N PRO A 370 20.24 -5.45 29.58
CA PRO A 370 20.56 -5.45 31.00
C PRO A 370 21.11 -4.11 31.49
N VAL A 371 22.05 -3.51 30.75
CA VAL A 371 22.67 -2.21 31.09
C VAL A 371 21.65 -1.06 31.00
N VAL A 372 20.82 -1.09 29.95
CA VAL A 372 19.73 -0.11 29.80
C VAL A 372 18.76 -0.20 30.96
N PHE A 373 18.38 -1.42 31.37
CA PHE A 373 17.46 -1.65 32.48
C PHE A 373 18.08 -1.18 33.79
N ASP A 374 19.33 -1.52 34.08
CA ASP A 374 20.07 -1.07 35.26
C ASP A 374 20.03 0.47 35.40
N ASN A 375 20.41 1.17 34.33
CA ASN A 375 20.49 2.62 34.31
C ASN A 375 19.11 3.29 34.47
N LEU A 376 18.09 2.82 33.73
CA LEU A 376 16.74 3.41 33.79
C LEU A 376 16.04 3.11 35.13
N ILE A 377 16.26 1.93 35.71
CA ILE A 377 15.72 1.58 37.04
C ILE A 377 16.40 2.43 38.11
N ALA A 378 17.73 2.59 38.08
CA ALA A 378 18.45 3.40 39.06
C ALA A 378 18.04 4.87 39.03
N LYS A 379 17.68 5.40 37.86
CA LYS A 379 17.12 6.76 37.69
C LYS A 379 15.66 6.90 38.14
N GLY A 380 14.95 5.78 38.35
CA GLY A 380 13.51 5.78 38.64
C GLY A 380 12.63 6.07 37.41
N GLU A 381 13.19 6.03 36.20
CA GLU A 381 12.46 6.22 34.94
C GLU A 381 11.73 4.95 34.48
N MET A 382 12.15 3.79 35.01
CA MET A 382 11.50 2.51 34.82
C MET A 382 11.33 1.81 36.18
N PRO A 383 10.18 1.15 36.47
CA PRO A 383 10.07 0.33 37.67
C PRO A 383 11.01 -0.88 37.59
N PRO A 384 11.34 -1.53 38.73
CA PRO A 384 12.05 -2.81 38.71
C PRO A 384 11.37 -3.80 37.76
N THR A 385 12.06 -4.12 36.67
CA THR A 385 11.53 -4.91 35.55
C THR A 385 12.43 -6.11 35.31
N ILE A 386 11.84 -7.31 35.34
CA ILE A 386 12.49 -8.56 34.93
C ILE A 386 12.41 -8.65 33.40
N ALA A 387 13.51 -9.03 32.75
CA ALA A 387 13.50 -9.29 31.31
C ALA A 387 13.55 -10.80 31.04
N VAL A 388 12.77 -11.26 30.07
CA VAL A 388 12.79 -12.65 29.57
C VAL A 388 13.37 -12.63 28.17
N PHE A 389 14.52 -13.26 27.95
CA PHE A 389 15.20 -13.31 26.66
C PHE A 389 14.98 -14.68 26.02
N ILE A 390 14.22 -14.72 24.94
CA ILE A 390 13.79 -15.95 24.27
C ILE A 390 14.38 -16.00 22.85
N ASP A 391 15.22 -16.99 22.58
CA ASP A 391 15.62 -17.30 21.20
C ASP A 391 14.54 -18.13 20.48
N PRO A 392 14.45 -18.03 19.15
CA PRO A 392 13.55 -18.88 18.37
C PRO A 392 13.91 -20.37 18.51
N GLY A 393 12.90 -21.24 18.38
CA GLY A 393 13.08 -22.69 18.36
C GLY A 393 13.98 -23.18 17.23
N HIS A 394 14.86 -24.13 17.53
CA HIS A 394 15.55 -24.94 16.54
C HIS A 394 14.97 -26.35 16.56
N ASP A 395 14.50 -26.79 15.39
CA ASP A 395 14.09 -28.18 15.16
C ASP A 395 15.29 -29.11 15.34
N LYS A 396 15.20 -30.04 16.30
CA LYS A 396 16.27 -31.01 16.62
C LYS A 396 16.60 -31.95 15.47
N SER A 397 15.71 -32.11 14.49
CA SER A 397 15.93 -32.93 13.30
C SER A 397 16.65 -32.20 12.16
N SER A 398 16.81 -30.87 12.27
CA SER A 398 17.42 -30.03 11.25
C SER A 398 18.87 -29.69 11.59
N GLU A 399 19.71 -29.57 10.57
CA GLU A 399 21.06 -29.02 10.75
C GLU A 399 21.00 -27.49 10.98
N MET A 400 21.78 -26.99 11.94
CA MET A 400 21.85 -25.56 12.22
C MET A 400 22.68 -24.83 11.16
N GLN A 401 22.04 -23.99 10.36
CA GLN A 401 22.71 -23.21 9.31
C GLN A 401 23.06 -21.80 9.81
N ASN A 402 24.33 -21.39 9.66
CA ASN A 402 24.82 -20.05 10.02
C ASN A 402 24.46 -19.62 11.45
N ASN A 403 24.41 -20.57 12.39
CA ASN A 403 24.00 -20.34 13.78
C ASN A 403 22.59 -19.71 13.90
N ARG A 404 21.69 -20.03 12.97
CA ARG A 404 20.30 -19.56 12.98
C ARG A 404 19.36 -20.71 13.32
N ALA A 405 18.44 -20.44 14.24
CA ALA A 405 17.38 -21.39 14.55
C ALA A 405 16.43 -21.56 13.36
N SER A 406 15.99 -22.79 13.14
CA SER A 406 15.20 -23.15 11.95
C SER A 406 13.75 -22.68 12.00
N ASN A 407 13.17 -22.48 13.20
CA ASN A 407 11.77 -22.06 13.33
C ASN A 407 11.57 -20.55 13.47
N ARG A 408 12.61 -19.72 13.35
CA ARG A 408 12.46 -18.26 13.56
C ARG A 408 11.32 -17.65 12.73
N GLY A 409 11.27 -17.93 11.42
CA GLY A 409 10.21 -17.41 10.57
C GLY A 409 8.84 -18.01 10.91
N PHE A 410 8.78 -19.32 11.14
CA PHE A 410 7.53 -19.99 11.48
C PHE A 410 6.95 -19.52 12.83
N GLU A 411 7.79 -19.28 13.84
CA GLU A 411 7.39 -18.78 15.15
C GLU A 411 7.03 -17.30 15.13
N TYR A 412 7.78 -16.46 14.40
CA TYR A 412 7.67 -15.00 14.51
C TYR A 412 6.83 -14.34 13.42
N ASP A 413 6.83 -14.88 12.20
CA ASP A 413 6.15 -14.29 11.04
C ASP A 413 4.75 -14.90 10.81
N SER A 414 4.41 -15.98 11.53
CA SER A 414 3.05 -16.55 11.48
C SER A 414 2.08 -15.69 12.28
N LEU A 415 0.97 -15.30 11.64
CA LEU A 415 -0.17 -14.71 12.34
C LEU A 415 -0.91 -15.77 13.16
N GLY A 416 -1.51 -15.35 14.28
CA GLY A 416 -2.30 -16.19 15.18
C GLY A 416 -1.66 -16.43 16.56
N ASP A 417 -2.38 -17.17 17.40
CA ASP A 417 -2.14 -17.26 18.84
C ASP A 417 -1.08 -18.29 19.25
N ARG A 418 -0.57 -19.13 18.34
CA ARG A 418 0.30 -20.26 18.71
C ARG A 418 1.55 -19.81 19.48
N TYR A 419 2.25 -18.78 19.01
CA TYR A 419 3.41 -18.25 19.73
C TYR A 419 3.00 -17.66 21.09
N VAL A 420 1.83 -17.04 21.15
CA VAL A 420 1.28 -16.45 22.37
C VAL A 420 0.96 -17.54 23.39
N ARG A 421 0.36 -18.64 22.97
CA ARG A 421 0.16 -19.83 23.81
C ARG A 421 1.47 -20.37 24.35
N PHE A 422 2.52 -20.44 23.54
CA PHE A 422 3.86 -20.80 24.03
C PHE A 422 4.33 -19.85 25.15
N LEU A 423 4.18 -18.53 24.99
CA LEU A 423 4.52 -17.59 26.06
C LEU A 423 3.68 -17.81 27.33
N LEU A 424 2.37 -17.99 27.19
CA LEU A 424 1.43 -17.98 28.31
C LEU A 424 1.31 -19.33 29.04
N GLU A 425 1.44 -20.45 28.31
CA GLU A 425 1.27 -21.80 28.84
C GLU A 425 2.61 -22.41 29.28
N GLU A 426 3.74 -21.95 28.73
CA GLU A 426 5.06 -22.50 29.05
C GLU A 426 5.97 -21.49 29.75
N ILE A 427 6.21 -20.33 29.14
CA ILE A 427 7.27 -19.43 29.59
C ILE A 427 6.87 -18.62 30.82
N LEU A 428 5.73 -17.92 30.80
CA LEU A 428 5.30 -17.12 31.95
C LEU A 428 5.06 -17.96 33.21
N PRO A 429 4.46 -19.17 33.15
CA PRO A 429 4.38 -20.05 34.32
C PRO A 429 5.75 -20.43 34.87
N ALA A 430 6.73 -20.71 33.99
CA ALA A 430 8.09 -21.01 34.41
C ALA A 430 8.77 -19.82 35.11
N VAL A 431 8.56 -18.60 34.62
CA VAL A 431 9.05 -17.38 35.26
C VAL A 431 8.36 -17.15 36.61
N ARG A 432 7.02 -17.27 36.68
CA ARG A 432 6.23 -17.12 37.91
C ARG A 432 6.59 -18.14 38.99
N SER A 433 7.09 -19.32 38.61
CA SER A 433 7.57 -20.32 39.58
C SER A 433 8.83 -19.89 40.33
N LYS A 434 9.59 -18.92 39.79
CA LYS A 434 10.86 -18.44 40.34
C LYS A 434 10.76 -17.01 40.89
N TYR A 435 9.93 -16.17 40.28
CA TYR A 435 9.87 -14.74 40.55
C TYR A 435 8.42 -14.24 40.69
N VAL A 436 8.22 -13.30 41.60
CA VAL A 436 6.94 -12.60 41.78
C VAL A 436 6.89 -11.46 40.77
N ILE A 437 6.11 -11.65 39.72
CA ILE A 437 5.87 -10.66 38.65
C ILE A 437 4.45 -10.15 38.72
N SER A 438 4.23 -8.93 38.23
CA SER A 438 2.91 -8.29 38.22
C SER A 438 1.92 -9.04 37.33
N GLU A 439 0.66 -9.05 37.72
CA GLU A 439 -0.47 -9.47 36.88
C GLU A 439 -1.15 -8.28 36.19
N ASP A 440 -0.71 -7.04 36.48
CA ASP A 440 -1.21 -5.84 35.78
C ASP A 440 -0.67 -5.81 34.35
N PRO A 441 -1.51 -5.88 33.32
CA PRO A 441 -1.06 -5.82 31.94
C PRO A 441 -0.39 -4.49 31.59
N ASN A 442 -0.64 -3.42 32.36
CA ASN A 442 0.12 -2.18 32.30
C ASN A 442 1.47 -2.28 33.02
N LEU A 443 2.00 -3.47 33.31
CA LEU A 443 3.37 -3.71 33.76
C LEU A 443 4.01 -4.89 33.00
N LEU A 444 3.33 -5.38 31.97
CA LEU A 444 3.80 -6.48 31.11
C LEU A 444 4.00 -5.95 29.69
N ALA A 445 5.26 -6.02 29.25
CA ALA A 445 5.70 -5.58 27.95
C ALA A 445 6.26 -6.75 27.13
N ILE A 446 6.28 -6.57 25.82
CA ILE A 446 6.93 -7.49 24.88
C ILE A 446 7.62 -6.69 23.79
N GLY A 447 8.77 -7.16 23.30
CA GLY A 447 9.53 -6.38 22.33
C GLY A 447 10.54 -7.15 21.52
N GLY A 448 10.71 -6.74 20.27
CA GLY A 448 11.64 -7.40 19.37
C GLY A 448 12.10 -6.52 18.23
N SER A 449 12.89 -7.12 17.34
CA SER A 449 13.41 -6.46 16.14
C SER A 449 13.14 -7.28 14.89
N SER A 450 12.87 -6.62 13.76
CA SER A 450 12.54 -7.30 12.49
C SER A 450 11.35 -8.26 12.69
N SER A 451 11.45 -9.54 12.34
CA SER A 451 10.41 -10.54 12.63
C SER A 451 10.01 -10.60 14.10
N GLY A 452 10.97 -10.46 15.03
CA GLY A 452 10.67 -10.45 16.47
C GLY A 452 9.78 -9.28 16.88
N ALA A 453 9.81 -8.16 16.12
CA ALA A 453 8.94 -7.02 16.36
C ALA A 453 7.49 -7.29 15.92
N ILE A 454 7.31 -8.03 14.82
CA ILE A 454 5.98 -8.51 14.38
C ILE A 454 5.45 -9.51 15.40
N CYS A 455 6.29 -10.45 15.83
CA CYS A 455 5.95 -11.42 16.86
C CYS A 455 5.49 -10.74 18.17
N ALA A 456 6.21 -9.73 18.62
CA ALA A 456 5.85 -8.92 19.78
C ALA A 456 4.51 -8.19 19.60
N PHE A 457 4.32 -7.55 18.44
CA PHE A 457 3.07 -6.87 18.11
C PHE A 457 1.89 -7.85 18.07
N ASN A 458 2.04 -8.96 17.37
CA ASN A 458 1.03 -10.02 17.27
C ASN A 458 0.65 -10.56 18.66
N ALA A 459 1.63 -10.84 19.52
CA ALA A 459 1.35 -11.33 20.86
C ALA A 459 0.51 -10.37 21.71
N ALA A 460 0.79 -9.06 21.64
CA ALA A 460 -0.02 -8.05 22.31
C ALA A 460 -1.38 -7.83 21.63
N TRP A 461 -1.45 -7.99 20.31
CA TRP A 461 -2.69 -7.89 19.54
C TRP A 461 -3.68 -9.01 19.90
N GLU A 462 -3.19 -10.25 19.99
CA GLU A 462 -4.00 -11.41 20.36
C GLU A 462 -4.36 -11.42 21.85
N ARG A 463 -3.48 -10.89 22.72
CA ARG A 463 -3.67 -10.89 24.18
C ARG A 463 -3.43 -9.52 24.83
N PRO A 464 -4.26 -8.51 24.51
CA PRO A 464 -4.18 -7.17 25.11
C PRO A 464 -4.61 -7.15 26.59
N ASP A 465 -5.22 -8.24 27.06
CA ASP A 465 -5.47 -8.50 28.48
C ASP A 465 -4.20 -8.88 29.25
N ILE A 466 -3.12 -9.27 28.55
CA ILE A 466 -1.82 -9.62 29.15
C ILE A 466 -0.75 -8.59 28.81
N PHE A 467 -0.47 -8.35 27.52
CA PHE A 467 0.58 -7.42 27.11
C PHE A 467 -0.05 -6.12 26.57
N ARG A 468 0.13 -5.00 27.29
CA ARG A 468 -0.33 -3.67 26.83
C ARG A 468 0.79 -2.75 26.35
N ARG A 469 2.04 -3.20 26.45
CA ARG A 469 3.19 -2.44 25.94
C ARG A 469 3.97 -3.26 24.93
N VAL A 470 4.19 -2.68 23.75
CA VAL A 470 4.94 -3.31 22.66
C VAL A 470 6.11 -2.43 22.29
N TYR A 471 7.30 -3.02 22.24
CA TYR A 471 8.48 -2.40 21.66
C TYR A 471 8.77 -3.03 20.30
N SER A 472 8.61 -2.25 19.23
CA SER A 472 8.87 -2.68 17.87
C SER A 472 10.02 -1.86 17.28
N SER A 473 11.13 -2.51 16.95
CA SER A 473 12.25 -1.83 16.29
C SER A 473 12.58 -2.45 14.93
N VAL A 474 12.65 -1.62 13.90
CA VAL A 474 12.86 -2.04 12.50
C VAL A 474 11.98 -3.23 12.12
N GLY A 475 10.71 -3.21 12.53
CA GLY A 475 9.78 -4.31 12.32
C GLY A 475 9.50 -4.56 10.84
N SER A 476 9.43 -5.83 10.45
CA SER A 476 9.25 -6.23 9.06
C SER A 476 7.76 -6.23 8.65
N PHE A 477 7.04 -5.12 8.87
CA PHE A 477 5.64 -4.96 8.43
C PHE A 477 5.61 -4.75 6.90
N THR A 478 5.65 -5.84 6.15
CA THR A 478 5.74 -5.86 4.67
C THR A 478 4.79 -6.84 4.05
#